data_AF-A0A1H2ZGJ6-F1
#
_entry.id   AF-A0A1H2ZGJ6-F1
#
_cell.length_a   1.000
_cell.length_b   1.000
_cell.length_c   1.000
_cell.angle_alpha   90.00
_cell.angle_beta   90.00
_cell.angle_gamma   90.00
#
_symmetry.space_group_name_H-M   'P 1'
#
loop_
_entity.id
_entity.type
_entity.pdbx_description
1 polymer ?
#
loop_
_entity_poly.entity_id
_entity_poly.type
_entity_poly.pdbx_seq_one_letter_code
_entity_poly.pdbx_strand_id
1 'polypeptide(L)'
;MSYKIDLYIACPICVSSGRNTIRQYWTHHGACGGILCIDENAIIECRKCHKKAHIKDMRFICPDDLHHFGKASSAGLAEALSCSAQMVNASVMSWFISVIKHLD
;
A
#
# COMPACT_ATOMS: atom_id res chain seq x y z
N MET A 1 13.58 14.34 6.52
CA MET A 1 12.43 14.15 5.61
C MET A 1 12.20 12.66 5.49
N SER A 2 10.96 12.21 5.73
CA SER A 2 10.59 10.80 5.60
C SER A 2 10.44 10.44 4.13
N TYR A 3 11.00 9.31 3.71
CA TYR A 3 11.07 8.88 2.31
C TYR A 3 9.74 8.24 1.92
N LYS A 4 9.08 8.80 0.91
CA LYS A 4 7.72 8.39 0.50
C LYS A 4 7.69 7.90 -0.92
N ILE A 5 7.06 6.76 -1.11
CA ILE A 5 6.82 6.21 -2.44
C ILE A 5 5.32 6.15 -2.74
N ASP A 6 4.95 6.32 -4.00
CA ASP A 6 3.55 6.16 -4.39
C ASP A 6 3.12 4.71 -4.21
N LEU A 7 1.91 4.49 -3.69
CA LEU A 7 1.36 3.18 -3.41
C LEU A 7 0.91 2.52 -4.72
N TYR A 8 1.89 1.96 -5.45
CA TYR A 8 1.69 1.22 -6.70
C TYR A 8 1.91 -0.28 -6.46
N ILE A 9 0.85 -0.96 -6.09
CA ILE A 9 0.85 -2.39 -5.71
C ILE A 9 -0.39 -3.09 -6.24
N ALA A 10 -0.34 -4.42 -6.31
CA ALA A 10 -1.50 -5.27 -6.52
C ALA A 10 -2.44 -5.21 -5.29
N CYS A 11 -3.64 -5.79 -5.40
CA CYS A 11 -4.56 -5.82 -4.27
C CYS A 11 -4.02 -6.71 -3.12
N PRO A 12 -3.69 -6.14 -1.95
CA PRO A 12 -3.02 -6.87 -0.87
C PRO A 12 -3.90 -7.98 -0.26
N ILE A 13 -5.22 -7.87 -0.39
CA ILE A 13 -6.18 -8.89 0.06
C ILE A 13 -6.21 -10.06 -0.93
N CYS A 14 -6.25 -9.77 -2.23
CA CYS A 14 -6.28 -10.79 -3.27
C CYS A 14 -4.99 -11.59 -3.34
N VAL A 15 -3.82 -10.92 -3.27
CA VAL A 15 -2.52 -11.62 -3.29
C VAL A 15 -2.38 -12.57 -2.10
N SER A 16 -2.82 -12.16 -0.90
CA SER A 16 -2.81 -13.02 0.28
C SER A 16 -3.71 -14.27 0.16
N SER A 17 -4.64 -14.24 -0.81
CA SER A 17 -5.52 -15.37 -1.16
C SER A 17 -5.01 -16.15 -2.37
N GLY A 18 -3.76 -15.93 -2.80
CA GLY A 18 -3.14 -16.57 -3.97
C GLY A 18 -3.66 -16.06 -5.32
N ARG A 19 -4.36 -14.92 -5.36
CA ARG A 19 -4.89 -14.35 -6.59
C ARG A 19 -3.97 -13.27 -7.13
N ASN A 20 -3.66 -13.36 -8.43
CA ASN A 20 -2.91 -12.32 -9.12
C ASN A 20 -3.87 -11.23 -9.59
N THR A 21 -3.62 -9.99 -9.16
CA THR A 21 -4.40 -8.81 -9.56
C THR A 21 -3.44 -7.79 -10.15
N ILE A 22 -3.95 -6.95 -11.05
CA ILE A 22 -3.11 -5.93 -11.68
C ILE A 22 -2.57 -4.97 -10.62
N ARG A 23 -1.32 -4.55 -10.79
CA ARG A 23 -0.74 -3.46 -9.99
C ARG A 23 -1.33 -2.14 -10.46
N GLN A 24 -1.60 -1.26 -9.51
CA GLN A 24 -2.17 0.04 -9.81
C GLN A 24 -1.87 1.05 -8.71
N TYR A 25 -2.05 2.33 -9.04
CA TYR A 25 -2.00 3.39 -8.04
C TYR A 25 -3.26 3.34 -7.18
N TRP A 26 -3.07 3.24 -5.87
CA TRP A 26 -4.15 3.34 -4.92
C TRP A 26 -4.52 4.81 -4.68
N THR A 27 -5.82 5.08 -4.60
CA THR A 27 -6.36 6.43 -4.44
C THR A 27 -7.23 6.53 -3.19
N HIS A 28 -7.29 7.72 -2.62
CA HIS A 28 -8.12 8.00 -1.45
C HIS A 28 -9.60 8.09 -1.86
N HIS A 29 -10.31 7.00 -1.65
CA HIS A 29 -11.73 6.86 -1.97
C HIS A 29 -12.61 7.88 -1.23
N GLY A 30 -13.64 8.41 -1.89
CA GLY A 30 -14.69 9.25 -1.31
C GLY A 30 -14.29 10.65 -0.81
N ALA A 31 -12.99 10.97 -0.71
CA ALA A 31 -12.51 12.24 -0.16
C ALA A 31 -11.85 13.16 -1.20
N CYS A 32 -10.62 12.84 -1.60
CA CYS A 32 -9.80 13.68 -2.51
C CYS A 32 -9.64 13.05 -3.91
N GLY A 33 -9.74 11.72 -4.02
CA GLY A 33 -9.33 10.97 -5.22
C GLY A 33 -7.82 11.04 -5.51
N GLY A 34 -7.02 11.60 -4.59
CA GLY A 34 -5.58 11.72 -4.76
C GLY A 34 -4.86 10.40 -4.59
N ILE A 35 -3.73 10.25 -5.28
CA ILE A 35 -2.82 9.11 -5.16
C ILE A 35 -2.33 9.02 -3.71
N LEU A 36 -2.32 7.79 -3.18
CA LEU A 36 -1.78 7.47 -1.88
C LEU A 36 -0.27 7.20 -2.00
N CYS A 37 0.50 7.67 -1.04
CA CYS A 37 1.92 7.33 -0.88
C CYS A 37 2.15 6.74 0.50
N ILE A 38 3.17 5.90 0.66
CA ILE A 38 3.55 5.23 1.91
C ILE A 38 4.97 5.64 2.31
N ASP A 39 5.18 5.87 3.61
CA ASP A 39 6.49 6.14 4.20
C ASP A 39 7.10 4.93 4.93
N GLU A 40 8.34 5.07 5.41
CA GLU A 40 9.07 3.99 6.09
C GLU A 40 8.46 3.50 7.41
N ASN A 41 7.46 4.21 7.95
CA ASN A 41 6.75 3.87 9.18
C ASN A 41 5.36 3.27 8.88
N ALA A 42 5.15 2.81 7.64
CA ALA A 42 3.89 2.28 7.16
C ALA A 42 2.70 3.26 7.24
N ILE A 43 2.99 4.57 7.24
CA ILE A 43 1.97 5.62 7.20
C ILE A 43 1.65 5.93 5.74
N ILE A 44 0.37 5.83 5.41
CA ILE A 44 -0.18 6.25 4.13
C ILE A 44 -0.58 7.72 4.21
N GLU A 45 -0.32 8.48 3.14
CA GLU A 45 -0.75 9.88 2.98
C GLU A 45 -1.39 10.10 1.59
N CYS A 46 -2.55 10.78 1.52
CA CYS A 46 -3.11 11.30 0.25
C CYS A 46 -2.25 12.48 -0.24
N ARG A 47 -1.65 12.37 -1.42
CA ARG A 47 -0.87 13.45 -2.07
C ARG A 47 -1.65 14.76 -2.27
N LYS A 48 -2.98 14.71 -2.28
CA LYS A 48 -3.87 15.86 -2.55
C LYS A 48 -4.43 16.54 -1.30
N CYS A 49 -4.77 15.79 -0.24
CA CYS A 49 -5.39 16.36 0.97
C CYS A 49 -4.57 16.12 2.25
N HIS A 50 -3.41 15.47 2.14
CA HIS A 50 -2.45 15.21 3.21
C HIS A 50 -3.01 14.47 4.44
N LYS A 51 -4.21 13.89 4.33
CA LYS A 51 -4.75 12.99 5.37
C LYS A 51 -3.87 11.76 5.46
N LYS A 52 -3.58 11.35 6.69
CA LYS A 52 -2.69 10.24 7.02
C LYS A 52 -3.40 9.19 7.85
N ALA A 53 -3.01 7.95 7.66
CA ALA A 53 -3.37 6.85 8.54
C ALA A 53 -2.32 5.75 8.41
N HIS A 54 -2.22 4.88 9.42
CA HIS A 54 -1.43 3.68 9.29
C HIS A 54 -2.06 2.76 8.23
N ILE A 55 -1.27 2.12 7.36
CA ILE A 55 -1.79 1.30 6.26
C ILE A 55 -2.70 0.16 6.76
N LYS A 56 -2.41 -0.37 7.95
CA LYS A 56 -3.24 -1.41 8.60
C LYS A 56 -4.64 -0.91 8.93
N ASP A 57 -4.84 0.38 9.16
CA ASP A 57 -6.16 0.92 9.50
C ASP A 57 -7.01 1.24 8.27
N MET A 58 -6.43 1.08 7.08
CA MET A 58 -7.10 1.32 5.82
C MET A 58 -7.98 0.13 5.40
N ARG A 59 -9.02 0.47 4.64
CA ARG A 59 -9.87 -0.49 3.92
C ARG A 59 -9.66 -0.33 2.43
N PHE A 60 -9.53 -1.45 1.74
CA PHE A 60 -9.24 -1.53 0.31
C PHE A 60 -10.51 -1.94 -0.45
N ILE A 61 -10.83 -1.21 -1.51
CA ILE A 61 -11.82 -1.61 -2.51
C ILE A 61 -11.07 -2.34 -3.61
N CYS A 62 -11.47 -3.59 -3.91
CA CYS A 62 -10.81 -4.38 -4.93
C CYS A 62 -11.02 -3.73 -6.31
N PRO A 63 -9.97 -3.63 -7.14
CA PRO A 63 -10.12 -3.10 -8.50
C PRO A 63 -10.87 -4.06 -9.41
N ASP A 64 -10.69 -5.36 -9.16
CA ASP A 64 -11.31 -6.46 -9.89
C ASP A 64 -12.68 -6.86 -9.31
N ASP A 65 -13.26 -5.99 -8.47
CA ASP A 65 -14.59 -6.16 -7.85
C ASP A 65 -14.77 -7.42 -6.97
N LEU A 66 -13.68 -8.07 -6.56
CA LEU A 66 -13.72 -9.32 -5.78
C LEU A 66 -14.12 -9.12 -4.31
N HIS A 67 -13.94 -7.92 -3.77
CA HIS A 67 -14.34 -7.55 -2.42
C HIS A 67 -14.47 -6.04 -2.28
N HIS A 68 -15.33 -5.60 -1.36
CA HIS A 68 -15.52 -4.19 -1.05
C HIS A 68 -15.08 -3.90 0.38
N PHE A 69 -14.31 -2.82 0.56
CA PHE A 69 -13.90 -2.31 1.87
C PHE A 69 -13.24 -3.35 2.80
N GLY A 70 -12.41 -4.23 2.24
CA GLY A 70 -11.72 -5.26 3.01
C GLY A 70 -10.49 -4.71 3.74
N LYS A 71 -10.08 -5.36 4.84
CA LYS A 71 -8.84 -5.07 5.56
C LYS A 71 -7.77 -6.06 5.14
N ALA A 72 -6.59 -5.57 4.76
CA ALA A 72 -5.47 -6.43 4.40
C ALA A 72 -4.75 -6.95 5.65
N SER A 73 -4.23 -8.17 5.58
CA SER A 73 -3.33 -8.72 6.59
C SER A 73 -1.92 -8.13 6.43
N SER A 74 -1.10 -8.17 7.48
CA SER A 74 0.30 -7.75 7.41
C SER A 74 1.08 -8.57 6.36
N ALA A 75 0.80 -9.87 6.26
CA ALA A 75 1.38 -10.74 5.23
C ALA A 75 0.98 -10.30 3.81
N GLY A 76 -0.30 -10.01 3.57
CA GLY A 76 -0.78 -9.57 2.25
C GLY A 76 -0.24 -8.20 1.85
N LEU A 77 -0.09 -7.28 2.81
CA LEU A 77 0.56 -5.99 2.59
C LEU A 77 2.04 -6.17 2.26
N ALA A 78 2.76 -7.00 3.03
CA ALA A 78 4.16 -7.30 2.81
C ALA A 78 4.41 -7.90 1.42
N GLU A 79 3.58 -8.89 1.04
CA GLU A 79 3.63 -9.54 -0.27
C GLU A 79 3.38 -8.52 -1.39
N ALA A 80 2.30 -7.75 -1.32
CA ALA A 80 1.95 -6.76 -2.34
C ALA A 80 3.04 -5.68 -2.51
N LEU A 81 3.62 -5.21 -1.40
CA LEU A 81 4.71 -4.23 -1.39
C LEU A 81 6.01 -4.82 -1.96
N SER A 82 6.30 -6.09 -1.69
CA SER A 82 7.47 -6.80 -2.22
C SER A 82 7.46 -6.91 -3.75
N CYS A 83 6.27 -6.92 -4.35
CA CYS A 83 6.06 -6.94 -5.79
C CYS A 83 5.91 -5.55 -6.40
N SER A 84 6.12 -4.48 -5.62
CA SER A 84 6.15 -3.12 -6.14
C SER A 84 7.32 -2.99 -7.13
N ALA A 85 7.08 -2.36 -8.28
CA ALA A 85 8.11 -2.15 -9.29
C ALA A 85 9.24 -1.20 -8.83
N GLN A 86 9.17 -0.71 -7.59
CA GLN A 86 10.04 0.33 -7.04
C GLN A 86 11.25 -0.25 -6.32
N MET A 87 11.28 -1.57 -6.10
CA MET A 87 12.37 -2.30 -5.44
C MET A 87 13.59 -2.52 -6.36
N VAL A 88 14.23 -1.43 -6.79
CA VAL A 88 15.36 -1.45 -7.75
C VAL A 88 16.67 -0.94 -7.18
N ASN A 89 16.69 -0.41 -5.95
CA ASN A 89 17.90 0.13 -5.32
C ASN A 89 17.91 -0.11 -3.80
N ALA A 90 19.10 0.04 -3.20
CA ALA A 90 19.31 -0.21 -1.78
C ALA A 90 18.44 0.66 -0.87
N SER A 91 18.21 1.93 -1.22
CA SER A 91 17.39 2.84 -0.43
C SER A 91 15.94 2.37 -0.33
N VAL A 92 15.34 1.92 -1.43
CA VAL A 92 13.98 1.38 -1.43
C VAL A 92 13.91 0.04 -0.70
N MET A 93 14.97 -0.77 -0.75
CA MET A 93 15.04 -2.01 0.06
C MET A 93 15.08 -1.72 1.56
N SER A 94 15.91 -0.75 2.00
CA SER A 94 15.95 -0.32 3.40
C SER A 94 14.63 0.27 3.86
N TRP A 95 14.00 1.08 3.01
CA TRP A 95 12.65 1.59 3.23
C TRP A 95 11.64 0.45 3.40
N PHE A 96 11.66 -0.55 2.51
CA PHE A 96 10.74 -1.69 2.57
C PHE A 96 10.92 -2.49 3.86
N ILE A 97 12.16 -2.80 4.24
CA ILE A 97 12.47 -3.47 5.51
C ILE A 97 11.90 -2.69 6.70
N SER A 98 12.01 -1.35 6.68
CA SER A 98 11.42 -0.49 7.71
C SER A 98 9.89 -0.59 7.72
N VAL A 99 9.23 -0.54 6.57
CA VAL A 99 7.77 -0.70 6.49
C VAL A 99 7.32 -2.01 7.10
N ILE A 100 7.97 -3.13 6.75
CA ILE A 100 7.63 -4.46 7.29
C ILE A 100 7.69 -4.48 8.82
N LYS A 101 8.70 -3.86 9.43
CA LYS A 101 8.82 -3.77 10.90
C LYS A 101 7.69 -2.99 11.56
N HIS A 102 7.00 -2.12 10.83
CA HIS A 102 5.87 -1.33 11.30
C HIS A 102 4.51 -1.92 10.89
N LEU A 103 4.47 -3.06 10.18
CA LEU A 103 3.23 -3.77 9.87
C LEU A 103 2.72 -4.65 11.04
N ASP A 104 3.46 -4.76 12.13
CA ASP A 104 3.05 -5.51 13.32
C ASP A 104 2.31 -4.64 14.33
#